data_AF-A0A3P7G3E8-F1
#
_entry.id   AF-A0A3P7G3E8-F1
#
_cell.length_a   1.000
_cell.length_b   1.000
_cell.length_c   1.000
_cell.angle_alpha   90.00
_cell.angle_beta   90.00
_cell.angle_gamma   90.00
#
_symmetry.space_group_name_H-M   'P 1'
#
loop_
_entity.id
_entity.type
_entity.pdbx_description
1 polymer ?
#
loop_
_entity_poly.entity_id
_entity_poly.type
_entity_poly.pdbx_seq_one_letter_code
_entity_poly.pdbx_strand_id
1 'polypeptide(L)'
;MTLPEEVAKTLEQFYIEDGILHEISEKIQDELVQGLLGGASKSSIAMLPSFVPALPDGNEVGKYIAIDLSGRNLRIMLLTLKGSNQEPEQINHNYVFPASVMKGTGDQVF
;
A
#
# COMPACT_ATOMS: atom_id res chain seq x y z
N MET A 1 36.30 10.27 -12.78
CA MET A 1 35.59 11.46 -13.30
C MET A 1 35.10 12.21 -12.07
N THR A 2 35.63 13.40 -11.80
CA THR A 2 35.22 14.21 -10.65
C THR A 2 33.89 14.91 -10.99
N LEU A 3 32.92 14.82 -10.08
CA LEU A 3 31.64 15.52 -10.25
C LEU A 3 31.89 17.04 -10.18
N PRO A 4 31.15 17.86 -10.94
CA PRO A 4 31.14 19.31 -10.74
C PRO A 4 30.82 19.64 -9.28
N GLU A 5 31.47 20.65 -8.72
CA GLU A 5 31.37 21.01 -7.30
C GLU A 5 29.92 21.23 -6.84
N GLU A 6 29.11 21.89 -7.67
CA GLU A 6 27.68 22.11 -7.42
C GLU A 6 26.90 20.79 -7.29
N VAL A 7 27.24 19.79 -8.12
CA VAL A 7 26.63 18.47 -8.08
C VAL A 7 27.07 17.72 -6.82
N ALA A 8 28.36 17.74 -6.48
CA ALA A 8 28.87 17.09 -5.28
C ALA A 8 28.21 17.65 -4.01
N LYS A 9 28.15 18.98 -3.88
CA LYS A 9 27.49 19.67 -2.76
C LYS A 9 25.99 19.41 -2.68
N THR A 10 25.34 19.22 -3.83
CA THR A 10 23.92 18.83 -3.86
C THR A 10 23.74 17.40 -3.33
N LEU A 11 24.58 16.47 -3.78
CA LEU A 11 24.51 15.05 -3.38
C LEU A 11 24.86 14.83 -1.92
N GLU A 12 25.78 15.60 -1.35
CA GLU A 12 26.14 15.53 0.08
C GLU A 12 24.93 15.74 1.00
N GLN A 13 23.95 16.58 0.60
CA GLN A 13 22.72 16.79 1.38
C GLN A 13 21.78 15.57 1.42
N PHE A 14 21.97 14.62 0.50
CA PHE A 14 21.21 13.37 0.44
C PHE A 14 22.00 12.19 0.99
N TYR A 15 23.26 12.40 1.40
CA TYR A 15 24.01 11.38 2.09
C TYR A 15 23.52 11.29 3.53
N ILE A 16 23.00 10.12 3.90
CA ILE A 16 22.52 9.85 5.25
C ILE A 16 23.48 8.83 5.86
N GLU A 17 24.15 9.23 6.93
CA GLU A 17 25.04 8.35 7.68
C GLU A 17 24.24 7.22 8.37
N ASP A 18 24.87 6.06 8.53
CA ASP A 18 24.25 4.88 9.15
C ASP A 18 23.68 5.19 10.56
N GLY A 19 24.35 6.04 11.33
CA GLY A 19 23.88 6.47 12.64
C GLY A 19 22.57 7.25 12.58
N ILE A 20 22.41 8.10 11.57
CA ILE A 20 21.17 8.85 11.33
C ILE A 20 20.06 7.89 10.85
N LEU A 21 20.39 6.91 9.99
CA LEU A 21 19.43 5.89 9.57
C LEU A 21 18.91 5.09 10.77
N HIS A 22 19.78 4.76 11.73
CA HIS A 22 19.37 4.07 12.96
C HIS A 22 18.43 4.93 13.81
N GLU A 23 18.77 6.21 14.00
CA GLU A 23 17.92 7.16 14.74
C GLU A 23 16.54 7.32 14.07
N ILE A 24 16.49 7.38 12.73
CA ILE A 24 15.23 7.43 11.98
C ILE A 24 14.41 6.15 12.22
N SER A 25 15.07 4.98 12.18
CA SER A 25 14.42 3.70 12.44
C SER A 25 13.81 3.63 13.83
N GLU A 26 14.55 4.08 14.86
CA GLU A 26 14.05 4.13 16.25
C GLU A 26 12.84 5.07 16.38
N LYS A 27 12.91 6.27 15.80
CA LYS A 27 11.78 7.22 15.82
C LYS A 27 10.53 6.69 15.11
N ILE A 28 10.69 6.00 13.97
CA ILE A 28 9.56 5.35 13.28
C ILE A 28 8.97 4.27 14.18
N GLN A 29 9.80 3.46 14.83
CA GLN A 29 9.34 2.43 15.76
C GLN A 29 8.53 3.04 16.92
N ASP A 30 9.00 4.15 17.50
CA ASP A 30 8.28 4.86 18.56
C ASP A 30 6.92 5.36 18.09
N GLU A 31 6.84 5.95 16.89
CA GLU A 31 5.58 6.38 16.30
C GLU A 31 4.62 5.18 16.08
N LEU A 32 5.11 4.03 15.61
CA LEU A 32 4.28 2.83 15.49
C LEU A 32 3.70 2.40 16.84
N VAL A 33 4.50 2.43 17.91
CA VAL A 33 4.04 2.11 19.28
C VAL A 33 3.00 3.11 19.75
N GLN A 34 3.22 4.41 19.57
CA GLN A 34 2.25 5.45 19.94
C GLN A 34 0.95 5.33 19.14
N GLY A 35 1.04 4.99 17.86
CA GLY A 35 -0.09 4.71 16.98
C GLY A 35 -0.95 3.56 17.49
N LEU A 36 -0.35 2.47 17.94
CA LEU A 36 -1.08 1.36 18.55
C LEU A 36 -1.77 1.74 19.88
N LEU A 37 -1.23 2.72 20.62
CA LEU A 37 -1.76 3.17 21.92
C LEU A 37 -2.89 4.21 21.83
N GLY A 38 -3.04 4.92 20.72
CA GLY A 38 -4.04 5.99 20.62
C GLY A 38 -4.39 6.46 19.20
N GLY A 39 -3.95 5.73 18.18
CA GLY A 39 -4.18 6.04 16.78
C GLY A 39 -3.65 7.41 16.38
N ALA A 40 -4.32 8.03 15.40
CA ALA A 40 -3.96 9.33 14.85
C ALA A 40 -3.95 10.50 15.87
N SER A 41 -4.52 10.29 17.07
CA SER A 41 -4.50 11.32 18.13
C SER A 41 -3.19 11.37 18.91
N LYS A 42 -2.39 10.28 18.88
CA LYS A 42 -1.13 10.16 19.61
C LYS A 42 0.11 10.04 18.72
N SER A 43 -0.07 9.70 17.45
CA SER A 43 1.03 9.49 16.51
C SER A 43 0.67 9.97 15.11
N SER A 44 1.70 10.35 14.38
CA SER A 44 1.67 10.54 12.93
C SER A 44 1.33 9.25 12.16
N ILE A 45 1.55 8.07 12.75
CA ILE A 45 1.20 6.77 12.19
C ILE A 45 0.00 6.20 12.94
N ALA A 46 -1.17 6.19 12.30
CA ALA A 46 -2.43 5.87 12.97
C ALA A 46 -2.61 4.38 13.38
N MET A 47 -1.79 3.47 12.84
CA MET A 47 -1.86 2.02 13.12
C MET A 47 -3.29 1.44 13.11
N LEU A 48 -4.03 1.74 12.03
CA LEU A 48 -5.43 1.33 11.89
C LEU A 48 -5.56 -0.20 11.84
N PRO A 49 -6.57 -0.78 12.54
CA PRO A 49 -6.84 -2.21 12.44
C PRO A 49 -7.29 -2.58 11.02
N SER A 50 -6.67 -3.62 10.44
CA SER A 50 -7.02 -4.10 9.10
C SER A 50 -8.31 -4.92 9.07
N PHE A 51 -8.80 -5.37 10.23
CA PHE A 51 -9.91 -6.32 10.39
C PHE A 51 -9.72 -7.64 9.63
N VAL A 52 -8.48 -7.99 9.27
CA VAL A 52 -8.12 -9.31 8.72
C VAL A 52 -7.87 -10.26 9.89
N PRO A 53 -8.76 -11.23 10.16
CA PRO A 53 -8.69 -12.05 11.37
C PRO A 53 -7.61 -13.14 11.30
N ALA A 54 -7.26 -13.58 10.09
CA ALA A 54 -6.25 -14.58 9.83
C ALA A 54 -5.59 -14.33 8.46
N LEU A 55 -4.30 -14.64 8.36
CA LEU A 55 -3.58 -14.65 7.09
C LEU A 55 -3.89 -15.94 6.32
N PRO A 56 -3.83 -15.90 4.98
CA PRO A 56 -4.10 -17.09 4.18
C PRO A 56 -3.08 -18.19 4.47
N ASP A 57 -3.54 -19.45 4.47
CA ASP A 57 -2.73 -20.64 4.73
C ASP A 57 -2.47 -21.48 3.47
N GLY A 58 -3.05 -21.07 2.33
CA GLY A 58 -2.90 -21.73 1.04
C GLY A 58 -3.89 -22.87 0.81
N ASN A 59 -4.73 -23.23 1.79
CA ASN A 59 -5.77 -24.25 1.65
C ASN A 59 -7.10 -23.68 1.15
N GLU A 60 -7.17 -22.38 0.90
CA GLU A 60 -8.40 -21.73 0.45
C GLU A 60 -8.82 -22.26 -0.92
N VAL A 61 -10.12 -22.53 -1.03
CA VAL A 61 -10.76 -22.94 -2.26
C VAL A 61 -11.95 -22.05 -2.54
N GLY A 62 -12.31 -21.92 -3.82
CA GLY A 62 -13.53 -21.23 -4.24
C GLY A 62 -13.29 -20.11 -5.24
N LYS A 63 -14.38 -19.45 -5.63
CA LYS A 63 -14.37 -18.34 -6.58
C LYS A 63 -14.67 -17.04 -5.85
N TYR A 64 -13.79 -16.06 -6.02
CA TYR A 64 -13.84 -14.76 -5.37
C TYR A 64 -13.75 -13.66 -6.42
N ILE A 65 -14.47 -12.56 -6.21
CA ILE A 65 -14.35 -11.37 -7.03
C ILE A 65 -13.54 -10.35 -6.22
N ALA A 66 -12.51 -9.78 -6.86
CA ALA A 66 -11.80 -8.62 -6.35
C ALA A 66 -12.04 -7.43 -7.28
N ILE A 67 -12.26 -6.27 -6.68
CA ILE A 67 -12.44 -5.00 -7.38
C ILE A 67 -11.33 -4.07 -6.92
N ASP A 68 -10.57 -3.54 -7.87
CA ASP A 68 -9.50 -2.57 -7.64
C ASP A 68 -9.81 -1.29 -8.40
N LEU A 69 -9.98 -0.19 -7.66
CA LEU A 69 -10.21 1.14 -8.20
C LEU A 69 -9.01 2.02 -7.87
N SER A 70 -8.17 2.26 -8.87
CA SER A 70 -6.98 3.10 -8.74
C SER A 70 -7.05 4.30 -9.70
N GLY A 71 -7.31 5.48 -9.13
CA GLY A 71 -7.59 6.69 -9.90
C GLY A 71 -8.80 6.46 -10.80
N ARG A 72 -8.60 6.46 -12.12
CA ARG A 72 -9.69 6.21 -13.11
C ARG A 72 -9.77 4.77 -13.60
N ASN A 73 -8.83 3.91 -13.21
CA ASN A 73 -8.79 2.54 -13.70
C ASN A 73 -9.54 1.66 -12.72
N LEU A 74 -10.57 0.98 -13.23
CA LEU A 74 -11.30 -0.05 -12.52
C LEU A 74 -10.86 -1.41 -13.07
N ARG A 75 -10.37 -2.28 -12.21
CA ARG A 75 -10.09 -3.68 -12.52
C ARG A 75 -11.06 -4.57 -11.73
N ILE A 76 -11.73 -5.46 -12.45
CA ILE A 76 -12.54 -6.53 -11.88
C ILE A 76 -11.81 -7.85 -12.15
N MET A 77 -11.45 -8.56 -11.09
CA MET A 77 -10.77 -9.85 -11.14
C MET A 77 -11.68 -10.94 -10.61
N LEU A 78 -11.90 -12.01 -11.40
CA LEU A 78 -12.40 -13.28 -10.90
C LEU A 78 -11.20 -14.15 -10.54
N LEU A 79 -11.03 -14.43 -9.26
CA LEU A 79 -10.00 -15.30 -8.71
C LEU A 79 -10.60 -16.66 -8.37
N THR A 80 -10.01 -17.73 -8.87
CA THR A 80 -10.36 -19.11 -8.49
C THR A 80 -9.21 -19.71 -7.71
N LEU A 81 -9.41 -19.85 -6.40
CA LEU A 81 -8.50 -20.52 -5.48
C LEU A 81 -8.74 -22.02 -5.52
N LYS A 82 -7.66 -22.80 -5.57
CA LYS A 82 -7.68 -24.26 -5.77
C LYS A 82 -7.09 -25.04 -4.59
N GLY A 83 -6.68 -24.35 -3.53
CA GLY A 83 -6.05 -24.95 -2.36
C GLY A 83 -4.57 -25.27 -2.56
N SER A 84 -4.03 -26.05 -1.62
CA SER A 84 -2.59 -26.26 -1.46
C SER A 84 -1.91 -26.81 -2.72
N ASN A 85 -0.73 -26.28 -3.03
CA ASN A 85 0.11 -26.67 -4.17
C ASN A 85 -0.56 -26.50 -5.55
N GLN A 86 -1.61 -25.68 -5.65
CA GLN A 86 -2.27 -25.38 -6.91
C GLN A 86 -2.26 -23.87 -7.16
N GLU A 87 -1.74 -23.47 -8.32
CA GLU A 87 -1.75 -22.08 -8.74
C GLU A 87 -3.19 -21.58 -8.91
N PRO A 88 -3.54 -20.42 -8.31
CA PRO A 88 -4.81 -19.76 -8.56
C PRO A 88 -5.00 -19.41 -10.04
N GLU A 89 -6.24 -19.50 -10.52
CA GLU A 89 -6.60 -18.94 -11.83
C GLU A 89 -7.18 -17.53 -11.64
N GLN A 90 -6.82 -16.59 -12.52
CA GLN A 90 -7.38 -15.25 -12.54
C GLN A 90 -7.86 -14.85 -13.93
N ILE A 91 -9.01 -14.19 -13.99
CA ILE A 91 -9.55 -13.53 -15.18
C ILE A 91 -9.77 -12.06 -14.83
N ASN A 92 -9.21 -11.16 -15.62
CA ASN A 92 -9.27 -9.72 -15.36
C ASN A 92 -10.04 -8.98 -16.45
N HIS A 93 -10.90 -8.05 -16.05
CA HIS A 93 -11.54 -7.08 -16.91
C HIS A 93 -11.21 -5.67 -16.43
N ASN A 94 -10.63 -4.87 -17.31
CA ASN A 94 -10.22 -3.50 -17.01
C ASN A 94 -11.15 -2.50 -17.69
N TYR A 95 -11.51 -1.46 -16.96
CA TYR A 95 -12.38 -0.38 -17.38
C TYR A 95 -11.74 0.96 -17.02
N VAL A 96 -12.08 2.00 -17.77
CA VAL A 96 -11.66 3.38 -17.48
C VAL A 96 -12.90 4.20 -17.19
N PHE A 97 -12.97 4.76 -15.98
CA PHE A 97 -14.08 5.60 -15.56
C PHE A 97 -14.01 6.97 -16.25
N PRO A 98 -15.16 7.51 -16.72
CA PRO A 98 -15.23 8.89 -17.17
C PRO A 98 -14.81 9.84 -16.04
N ALA A 99 -14.10 10.91 -16.39
CA ALA A 99 -13.67 11.91 -15.42
C ALA A 99 -14.84 12.60 -14.70
N SER A 100 -16.03 12.64 -15.32
CA SER A 100 -17.25 13.14 -14.71
C SER A 100 -17.73 12.28 -13.54
N VAL A 101 -17.59 10.94 -13.63
CA VAL A 101 -17.97 10.01 -12.55
C VAL A 101 -17.01 10.16 -11.37
N MET A 102 -15.71 10.31 -11.63
CA MET A 102 -14.69 10.50 -10.58
C MET A 102 -14.83 11.81 -9.79
N LYS A 103 -15.51 12.80 -10.37
CA LYS A 103 -15.85 14.08 -9.73
C LYS A 103 -17.32 14.15 -9.30
N GLY A 104 -18.01 13.02 -9.39
CA GLY A 104 -19.43 12.87 -9.12
C GLY A 104 -19.76 12.71 -7.64
N THR A 105 -20.98 12.26 -7.38
CA THR A 105 -21.44 11.87 -6.04
C THR A 105 -20.97 10.46 -5.69
N GLY A 106 -21.09 10.09 -4.41
CA GLY A 106 -20.85 8.71 -3.95
C GLY A 106 -21.66 7.69 -4.76
N ASP A 107 -22.95 7.94 -4.96
CA ASP A 107 -23.88 7.08 -5.72
C ASP A 107 -23.52 6.92 -7.20
N GLN A 108 -22.72 7.84 -7.77
CA GLN A 108 -22.25 7.70 -9.15
C GLN A 108 -21.04 6.76 -9.24
N VAL A 109 -20.28 6.62 -8.16
CA VAL A 109 -19.06 5.81 -8.10
C VAL A 109 -19.35 4.40 -7.59
N PHE A 110 -20.25 4.27 -6.59
CA PHE A 110 -20.58 3.03 -5.88
C PHE A 110 -22.06 2.66 -6.03
#